data_AF-A0A3D8YJ20-F1
#
_entry.id   AF-A0A3D8YJ20-F1
#
_cell.length_a   1.000
_cell.length_b   1.000
_cell.length_c   1.000
_cell.angle_alpha   90.00
_cell.angle_beta   90.00
_cell.angle_gamma   90.00
#
_symmetry.space_group_name_H-M   'P 1'
#
loop_
_entity.id
_entity.type
_entity.pdbx_description
1 polymer ?
#
loop_
_entity_poly.entity_id
_entity_poly.type
_entity_poly.pdbx_seq_one_letter_code
_entity_poly.pdbx_strand_id
1 'polypeptide(L)'
;MERYKVKYVLLIGTSFYSFSYLFMLTTNNIYLMILLIIIASLGELVFAPSYQVAQVNIMNLDKKGSYSALGSLATQSSSLIASLTLMISQYLNTYFIFIILLLLSIFAILTLYTVYNKRMESV
;
A
#
# COMPACT_ATOMS: atom_id res chain seq x y z
N MET A 1 7.93 -12.21 -19.18
CA MET A 1 8.78 -11.07 -18.76
C MET A 1 7.99 -9.92 -18.13
N GLU A 2 6.80 -9.53 -18.62
CA GLU A 2 6.02 -8.42 -18.04
C GLU A 2 5.60 -8.63 -16.57
N ARG A 3 5.12 -9.82 -16.20
CA ARG A 3 4.67 -10.12 -14.81
C ARG A 3 5.76 -9.95 -13.75
N TYR A 4 7.01 -10.29 -14.11
CA TYR A 4 8.17 -10.13 -13.23
C TYR A 4 8.40 -8.64 -12.98
N LYS A 5 8.37 -7.80 -14.01
CA LYS A 5 8.47 -6.34 -13.88
C LYS A 5 7.37 -5.78 -12.97
N VAL A 6 6.12 -6.23 -13.14
CA VAL A 6 4.99 -5.78 -12.30
C VAL A 6 5.22 -6.09 -10.80
N LYS A 7 5.79 -7.25 -10.45
CA LYS A 7 6.13 -7.60 -9.06
C LYS A 7 7.08 -6.56 -8.44
N TYR A 8 8.21 -6.28 -9.09
CA TYR A 8 9.21 -5.35 -8.55
C TYR A 8 8.69 -3.92 -8.52
N VAL A 9 7.94 -3.51 -9.55
CA VAL A 9 7.34 -2.18 -9.63
C VAL A 9 6.35 -1.95 -8.47
N LEU A 10 5.50 -2.95 -8.16
CA LEU A 10 4.61 -2.90 -7.00
C LEU A 10 5.37 -2.82 -5.68
N LEU A 11 6.36 -3.69 -5.47
CA LEU A 11 7.13 -3.72 -4.23
C LEU A 11 7.89 -2.42 -3.99
N ILE A 12 8.48 -1.85 -5.05
CA ILE A 12 9.20 -0.58 -5.00
C ILE A 12 8.22 0.56 -4.71
N GLY A 13 7.11 0.66 -5.46
CA GLY A 13 6.11 1.70 -5.27
C GLY A 13 5.51 1.71 -3.86
N THR A 14 5.10 0.53 -3.36
CA THR A 14 4.58 0.39 -1.98
C THR A 14 5.64 0.74 -0.93
N SER A 15 6.90 0.34 -1.15
CA SER A 15 7.98 0.67 -0.20
C SER A 15 8.26 2.17 -0.13
N PHE A 16 8.35 2.85 -1.28
CA PHE A 16 8.52 4.31 -1.32
C PHE A 16 7.36 5.05 -0.67
N TYR A 17 6.13 4.63 -0.95
CA TYR A 17 4.93 5.20 -0.35
C TYR A 17 4.95 5.04 1.18
N SER A 18 5.09 3.81 1.68
CA SER A 18 5.11 3.50 3.11
C SER A 18 6.26 4.19 3.85
N PHE A 19 7.47 4.18 3.29
CA PHE A 19 8.64 4.79 3.91
C PHE A 19 8.48 6.30 4.06
N SER A 20 7.92 6.96 3.05
CA SER A 20 7.67 8.40 3.08
C SER A 20 6.72 8.77 4.21
N TYR A 21 5.58 8.09 4.32
CA TYR A 21 4.62 8.35 5.41
C TYR A 21 5.18 8.04 6.80
N LEU A 22 6.02 7.02 6.94
CA LEU A 22 6.70 6.72 8.21
C LEU A 22 7.65 7.85 8.63
N PHE A 23 8.45 8.37 7.70
CA PHE A 23 9.36 9.49 7.97
C PHE A 23 8.62 10.81 8.19
N MET A 24 7.45 10.98 7.57
CA MET A 24 6.63 12.18 7.82
C MET A 24 6.15 12.29 9.27
N LEU A 25 5.96 11.17 9.97
CA LEU A 25 5.57 11.16 11.38
C LEU A 25 6.68 11.62 12.33
N THR A 26 7.94 11.51 11.91
CA THR A 26 9.10 11.77 12.78
C THR A 26 9.71 13.16 12.53
N THR A 27 9.29 13.86 11.48
CA THR A 27 9.79 15.19 11.14
C THR A 27 8.76 16.28 11.43
N ASN A 28 9.25 17.43 11.86
CA ASN A 28 8.47 18.67 11.98
C ASN A 28 8.99 19.77 11.02
N ASN A 29 9.91 19.42 10.11
CA ASN A 29 10.47 20.35 9.14
C ASN A 29 9.60 20.35 7.87
N ILE A 30 8.97 21.49 7.57
CA ILE A 30 8.07 21.64 6.42
C ILE A 30 8.74 21.34 5.08
N TYR A 31 10.01 21.72 4.89
CA TYR A 31 10.74 21.45 3.65
C TYR A 31 10.98 19.94 3.46
N LEU A 32 11.27 19.23 4.56
CA LEU A 32 11.41 17.77 4.52
C LEU A 32 10.06 17.09 4.28
N MET A 33 8.97 17.59 4.87
CA MET A 33 7.62 17.06 4.61
C MET A 33 7.21 17.23 3.15
N ILE A 34 7.50 18.37 2.53
CA ILE A 34 7.22 18.58 1.09
C ILE A 34 7.98 17.55 0.25
N LEU A 35 9.28 17.35 0.53
CA LEU A 35 10.08 16.34 -0.16
C LEU A 35 9.49 14.93 0.01
N LEU A 36 9.08 14.58 1.23
CA LEU A 36 8.47 13.28 1.51
C LEU A 36 7.13 13.09 0.81
N ILE A 37 6.29 14.13 0.69
CA ILE A 37 5.05 14.09 -0.11
C ILE A 37 5.35 13.80 -1.57
N ILE A 38 6.37 14.46 -2.14
CA ILE A 38 6.77 14.20 -3.53
C ILE A 38 7.18 12.74 -3.71
N ILE A 39 8.01 12.20 -2.80
CA ILE A 39 8.42 10.79 -2.85
C ILE A 39 7.20 9.86 -2.69
N ALA A 40 6.29 10.17 -1.76
CA ALA A 40 5.06 9.40 -1.56
C ALA A 40 4.20 9.37 -2.83
N SER A 41 3.97 10.52 -3.46
CA SER A 41 3.20 10.63 -4.70
C SER A 41 3.85 9.90 -5.88
N LEU A 42 5.19 9.91 -5.98
CA LEU A 42 5.91 9.12 -6.98
C LEU A 42 5.74 7.61 -6.73
N GLY A 43 5.82 7.17 -5.46
CA GLY A 43 5.54 5.79 -5.07
C GLY A 43 4.11 5.36 -5.44
N GLU A 44 3.12 6.22 -5.14
CA GLU A 44 1.72 6.01 -5.49
C GLU A 44 1.50 5.93 -7.00
N LEU A 45 2.09 6.85 -7.76
CA LEU A 45 1.98 6.91 -9.23
C LEU A 45 2.46 5.61 -9.89
N VAL A 46 3.50 4.99 -9.33
CA VAL A 46 4.06 3.73 -9.82
C VAL A 46 3.20 2.53 -9.36
N PHE A 47 2.70 2.58 -8.13
CA PHE A 47 1.88 1.53 -7.53
C PHE A 47 0.48 1.41 -8.16
N ALA A 48 -0.24 2.52 -8.33
CA ALA A 48 -1.65 2.53 -8.72
C ALA A 48 -1.95 1.79 -10.04
N PRO A 49 -1.28 2.07 -11.18
CA PRO A 49 -1.56 1.36 -12.44
C PRO A 49 -1.13 -0.12 -12.35
N SER A 50 0.00 -0.39 -11.69
CA SER A 50 0.52 -1.74 -11.51
C SER A 50 -0.44 -2.60 -10.68
N TYR A 51 -1.08 -2.00 -9.68
CA TYR A 51 -2.02 -2.68 -8.80
C TYR A 51 -3.35 -2.99 -9.50
N GLN A 52 -3.84 -2.09 -10.37
CA GLN A 52 -5.02 -2.36 -11.19
C GLN A 52 -4.76 -3.52 -12.18
N VAL A 53 -3.62 -3.52 -12.84
CA VAL A 53 -3.20 -4.63 -13.73
C VAL A 53 -3.07 -5.93 -12.92
N ALA A 54 -2.53 -5.87 -11.70
CA ALA A 54 -2.44 -7.01 -10.80
C ALA A 54 -3.82 -7.61 -10.48
N GLN A 55 -4.78 -6.77 -10.07
CA GLN A 55 -6.12 -7.21 -9.73
C GLN A 55 -6.80 -7.92 -10.89
N VAL A 56 -6.75 -7.34 -12.10
CA VAL A 56 -7.35 -7.93 -13.30
C VAL A 56 -6.72 -9.29 -13.62
N ASN A 57 -5.40 -9.42 -13.48
CA ASN A 57 -4.69 -10.68 -13.73
C ASN A 57 -5.01 -11.78 -12.69
N ILE A 58 -5.40 -11.40 -11.47
CA ILE A 58 -5.71 -12.35 -10.39
C ILE A 58 -7.19 -12.78 -10.44
N MET A 59 -8.06 -11.90 -10.96
CA MET A 59 -9.51 -12.07 -10.97
C MET A 59 -9.94 -13.23 -11.88
N ASN A 60 -10.82 -14.10 -11.37
CA ASN A 60 -11.46 -15.11 -12.22
C ASN A 60 -12.55 -14.45 -13.08
N LEU A 61 -12.51 -14.71 -14.39
CA LEU A 61 -13.42 -14.11 -15.38
C LEU A 61 -14.89 -14.39 -15.09
N ASP A 62 -15.22 -15.56 -14.55
CA ASP A 62 -16.61 -15.95 -14.25
C ASP A 62 -17.15 -15.31 -12.97
N LYS A 63 -16.27 -14.73 -12.14
CA LYS A 63 -16.63 -14.17 -10.83
C LYS A 63 -16.22 -12.70 -10.67
N LYS A 64 -15.98 -11.99 -11.78
CA LYS A 64 -15.48 -10.61 -11.77
C LYS A 64 -16.26 -9.70 -10.82
N GLY A 65 -17.60 -9.80 -10.82
CA GLY A 65 -18.45 -9.00 -9.93
C GLY A 65 -18.15 -9.23 -8.44
N SER A 66 -17.99 -10.48 -8.01
CA SER A 66 -17.66 -10.81 -6.62
C SER A 66 -16.26 -10.32 -6.21
N TYR A 67 -15.26 -10.47 -7.09
CA TYR A 67 -13.92 -9.96 -6.82
C TYR A 67 -13.88 -8.43 -6.76
N SER A 68 -14.59 -7.74 -7.65
CA SER A 68 -14.70 -6.27 -7.64
C SER A 68 -15.42 -5.78 -6.39
N ALA A 69 -16.50 -6.44 -5.96
CA ALA A 69 -17.21 -6.10 -4.72
C ALA A 69 -16.32 -6.26 -3.48
N LEU A 70 -15.53 -7.35 -3.41
CA LEU A 70 -14.54 -7.52 -2.34
C LEU A 70 -13.43 -6.46 -2.38
N GLY A 71 -12.97 -6.10 -3.57
CA GLY A 71 -11.99 -5.01 -3.76
C GLY A 71 -12.52 -3.68 -3.23
N SER A 72 -13.75 -3.30 -3.60
CA SER A 72 -14.40 -2.08 -3.11
C SER A 72 -14.60 -2.11 -1.59
N LEU A 73 -15.02 -3.26 -1.03
CA LEU A 73 -15.15 -3.42 0.41
C LEU A 73 -13.81 -3.20 1.14
N ALA A 74 -12.71 -3.74 0.59
CA ALA A 74 -11.38 -3.54 1.15
C ALA A 74 -10.97 -2.07 1.15
N THR A 75 -11.19 -1.34 0.04
CA THR A 75 -10.89 0.10 -0.05
C THR A 75 -11.72 0.91 0.94
N GLN A 76 -13.03 0.63 1.04
CA GLN A 76 -13.92 1.35 1.95
C GLN A 76 -13.55 1.09 3.42
N SER A 77 -13.22 -0.17 3.75
CA SER A 77 -12.78 -0.55 5.09
C SER A 77 -11.45 0.09 5.46
N SER A 78 -10.51 0.17 4.52
CA SER A 78 -9.23 0.85 4.73
C SER A 78 -9.42 2.34 5.04
N SER A 79 -10.28 3.04 4.29
CA SER A 79 -10.59 4.45 4.53
C SER A 79 -11.26 4.68 5.90
N LEU A 80 -12.15 3.77 6.30
CA LEU A 80 -12.79 3.80 7.62
C LEU A 80 -11.76 3.63 8.74
N ILE A 81 -10.87 2.64 8.63
CA ILE A 81 -9.80 2.39 9.62
C ILE A 81 -8.85 3.60 9.69
N ALA A 82 -8.47 4.18 8.56
CA ALA A 82 -7.61 5.36 8.51
C ALA A 82 -8.24 6.56 9.23
N SER A 83 -9.52 6.84 8.93
CA SER A 83 -10.28 7.91 9.57
C SER A 83 -10.40 7.72 11.08
N LEU A 84 -10.73 6.50 11.54
CA LEU A 84 -10.78 6.18 12.97
C LEU A 84 -9.42 6.36 13.66
N THR A 85 -8.34 5.92 13.00
CA THR A 85 -6.98 6.07 13.51
C THR A 85 -6.63 7.55 13.68
N LEU A 86 -6.98 8.41 12.72
CA LEU A 86 -6.78 9.85 12.83
C LEU A 86 -7.59 10.46 13.99
N MET A 87 -8.84 10.04 14.20
CA MET A 87 -9.66 10.53 15.31
C MET A 87 -9.05 10.20 16.68
N ILE A 88 -8.48 8.99 16.83
CA ILE A 88 -7.89 8.51 18.08
C ILE A 88 -6.43 9.00 18.22
N SER A 89 -5.78 9.41 17.12
CA SER A 89 -4.36 9.79 17.10
C SER A 89 -3.97 10.87 18.10
N GLN A 90 -4.88 11.80 18.40
CA GLN A 90 -4.66 12.86 19.39
C GLN A 90 -4.41 12.34 20.82
N TYR A 91 -4.89 11.14 21.13
CA TYR A 91 -4.71 10.47 22.42
C TYR A 91 -3.58 9.44 22.40
N LEU A 92 -2.98 9.19 21.22
CA LEU A 92 -1.94 8.20 21.03
C LEU A 92 -0.58 8.89 20.90
N ASN A 93 0.44 8.27 21.49
CA ASN A 93 1.81 8.71 21.31
C ASN A 93 2.23 8.52 19.83
N THR A 94 2.90 9.50 19.23
CA THR A 94 3.46 9.43 17.87
C THR A 94 4.29 8.16 17.64
N TYR A 95 5.06 7.70 18.63
CA TYR A 95 5.83 6.46 18.54
C TYR A 95 4.93 5.22 18.37
N PHE A 96 3.75 5.22 18.99
CA PHE A 96 2.79 4.13 18.87
C PHE A 96 2.17 4.06 17.47
N ILE A 97 1.80 5.23 16.92
CA ILE A 97 1.30 5.34 15.54
C ILE A 97 2.38 4.91 14.53
N PHE A 98 3.62 5.31 14.77
CA PHE A 98 4.77 4.90 13.96
C PHE A 98 4.92 3.37 13.92
N ILE A 99 4.88 2.69 15.08
CA ILE A 99 4.99 1.24 15.16
C ILE A 99 3.83 0.55 14.42
N ILE A 100 2.60 1.02 14.61
CA ILE A 100 1.43 0.48 13.91
C ILE A 100 1.59 0.60 12.39
N LEU A 101 1.95 1.79 11.90
CA LEU A 101 2.12 2.01 10.46
C LEU A 101 3.31 1.23 9.89
N LEU A 102 4.36 1.02 10.67
CA LEU A 102 5.51 0.22 10.27
C LEU A 102 5.12 -1.25 10.13
N LEU A 103 4.39 -1.81 11.10
CA LEU A 103 3.89 -3.18 11.04
C LEU A 103 2.91 -3.38 9.87
N LEU A 104 1.97 -2.44 9.66
CA LEU A 104 1.04 -2.49 8.53
C LEU A 104 1.77 -2.42 7.18
N SER A 105 2.80 -1.58 7.08
CA SER A 105 3.61 -1.47 5.86
C SER A 105 4.38 -2.75 5.55
N ILE A 106 5.01 -3.35 6.57
CA ILE A 106 5.70 -4.64 6.43
C ILE A 106 4.70 -5.72 6.01
N PHE A 107 3.53 -5.77 6.67
CA PHE A 107 2.49 -6.74 6.35
C PHE A 107 1.98 -6.61 4.90
N ALA A 108 1.79 -5.38 4.43
CA ALA A 108 1.41 -5.11 3.05
C ALA A 108 2.46 -5.61 2.04
N ILE A 109 3.73 -5.31 2.28
CA ILE A 109 4.85 -5.73 1.42
C ILE A 109 4.98 -7.25 1.40
N LEU A 110 4.90 -7.91 2.56
CA LEU A 110 4.97 -9.37 2.66
C LEU A 110 3.79 -10.06 1.94
N THR A 111 2.59 -9.51 2.08
CA THR A 111 1.40 -10.04 1.40
C THR A 111 1.54 -9.90 -0.12
N LEU A 112 1.97 -8.74 -0.62
CA LEU A 112 2.24 -8.55 -2.05
C LEU A 112 3.33 -9.50 -2.56
N TYR A 113 4.41 -9.67 -1.82
CA TYR A 113 5.51 -10.56 -2.17
C TYR A 113 5.03 -12.02 -2.29
N THR A 114 4.32 -12.52 -1.28
CA THR A 114 3.85 -13.91 -1.22
C THR A 114 2.82 -14.24 -2.30
N VAL A 115 1.86 -13.34 -2.54
CA VAL A 115 0.85 -13.49 -3.60
C VAL A 115 1.52 -13.57 -4.98
N TYR A 116 2.46 -12.68 -5.26
CA TYR A 116 3.16 -12.69 -6.54
C TYR A 116 4.14 -13.86 -6.68
N ASN A 117 4.79 -14.30 -5.61
CA ASN A 117 5.69 -15.46 -5.67
C ASN A 117 4.92 -16.74 -6.02
N LYS A 118 3.80 -17.01 -5.34
CA LYS A 118 2.94 -18.16 -5.62
C LYS A 118 2.40 -18.17 -7.05
N ARG A 119 2.07 -16.99 -7.60
CA ARG A 119 1.58 -16.85 -8.98
C ARG A 119 2.66 -17.02 -10.05
N MET A 120 3.94 -16.83 -9.71
CA MET A 120 5.04 -17.11 -10.63
C MET A 120 5.49 -18.57 -10.58
N GLU A 121 5.28 -19.27 -9.46
CA GLU A 121 5.53 -20.71 -9.32
C GLU A 121 4.43 -21.59 -9.93
N SER A 122 3.21 -21.07 -10.10
CA SER A 122 2.08 -21.80 -10.70
C SER A 122 2.06 -21.78 -12.24
N VAL A 123 3.20 -21.50 -12.88
CA VAL A 123 3.43 -21.47 -14.34
C VAL A 123 4.60 -22.39 -14.65
#